data_AF-A0A2T2VGE5-F1
#
_entry.id   AF-A0A2T2VGE5-F1
#
_cell.length_a   1.000
_cell.length_b   1.000
_cell.length_c   1.000
_cell.angle_alpha   90.00
_cell.angle_beta   90.00
_cell.angle_gamma   90.00
#
_symmetry.space_group_name_H-M   'P 1'
#
loop_
_entity.id
_entity.type
_entity.pdbx_description
1 polymer ?
#
loop_
_entity_poly.entity_id
_entity_poly.type
_entity_poly.pdbx_seq_one_letter_code
_entity_poly.pdbx_strand_id
1 'polypeptide(L)' 'MAKPKTSLKQRNIFINISPQEQPKKRKYCWFKKNNIKYIDYKDPDFLLNFVNDQGKILPRRITGNKTALWRSY' A
#
# COMPACT_ATOMS: atom_id res chain seq x y z
N MET A 1 -15.75 -43.50 3.88
CA MET A 1 -16.81 -42.62 4.44
C MET A 1 -16.23 -41.21 4.55
N ALA A 2 -16.64 -40.30 3.68
CA ALA A 2 -16.16 -38.92 3.68
C ALA A 2 -16.81 -38.13 4.83
N LYS A 3 -15.99 -37.43 5.62
CA LYS A 3 -16.49 -36.52 6.66
C LYS A 3 -17.14 -35.29 5.98
N PRO A 4 -18.28 -34.77 6.48
CA PRO A 4 -19.02 -33.71 5.82
C PRO A 4 -18.21 -32.41 5.76
N LYS A 5 -18.23 -31.74 4.60
CA LYS A 5 -17.74 -30.36 4.43
C LYS A 5 -18.70 -29.43 5.18
N THR A 6 -18.43 -29.14 6.44
CA THR A 6 -19.19 -28.15 7.20
C THR A 6 -18.82 -26.74 6.74
N SER A 7 -19.75 -26.08 6.08
CA SER A 7 -19.67 -24.66 5.73
C SER A 7 -19.62 -23.81 7.01
N LEU A 8 -18.43 -23.37 7.40
CA LEU A 8 -18.28 -22.32 8.40
C LEU A 8 -18.64 -20.97 7.77
N LYS A 9 -19.94 -20.73 7.68
CA LYS A 9 -20.53 -19.41 7.38
C LYS A 9 -20.69 -18.65 8.70
N GLN A 10 -19.65 -18.00 9.18
CA GLN A 10 -19.77 -17.07 10.30
C GLN A 10 -18.66 -16.01 10.22
N ARG A 11 -18.83 -14.72 10.44
CA ARG A 11 -19.95 -13.80 10.77
C ARG A 11 -19.38 -12.40 10.46
N ASN A 12 -20.21 -11.40 10.20
CA ASN A 12 -19.76 -10.01 10.09
C ASN A 12 -19.16 -9.55 11.44
N ILE A 13 -17.83 -9.58 11.58
CA ILE A 13 -17.11 -9.08 12.77
C ILE A 13 -16.67 -7.65 12.48
N PHE A 14 -17.62 -6.72 12.45
CA PHE A 14 -17.34 -5.29 12.25
C PHE A 14 -18.17 -4.43 13.21
N ILE A 15 -18.12 -4.67 14.53
CA ILE A 15 -18.66 -3.66 15.46
C ILE A 15 -17.94 -3.52 16.81
N ASN A 16 -16.78 -4.13 17.08
CA ASN A 16 -16.05 -3.83 18.33
C ASN A 16 -14.54 -4.04 18.19
N ILE A 17 -13.86 -3.09 17.53
CA ILE A 17 -12.40 -2.97 17.62
C ILE A 17 -12.13 -1.64 18.32
N SER A 18 -11.61 -1.70 19.55
CA SER A 18 -11.07 -0.54 20.27
C SER A 18 -10.05 0.19 19.38
N PRO A 19 -10.03 1.53 19.30
CA PRO A 19 -9.06 2.28 18.49
C PRO A 19 -7.58 1.92 18.77
N GLN A 20 -7.32 1.33 19.93
CA GLN A 20 -5.98 1.01 20.45
C GLN A 20 -5.32 -0.20 19.77
N GLU A 21 -6.06 -0.98 18.98
CA GLU A 21 -5.55 -2.24 18.41
C GLU A 21 -5.79 -2.35 16.90
N GLN A 22 -5.80 -1.21 16.20
CA GLN A 22 -5.66 -1.23 14.75
C GLN A 22 -4.24 -1.72 14.42
N PRO A 23 -4.07 -2.88 13.75
CA PRO A 23 -2.73 -3.35 13.40
C PRO A 23 -2.06 -2.29 12.52
N LYS A 24 -1.00 -1.68 13.06
CA LYS A 24 -0.24 -0.64 12.36
C LYS A 24 0.34 -1.27 11.10
N LYS A 25 -0.24 -0.97 9.94
CA LYS A 25 0.23 -1.50 8.65
C LYS A 25 1.71 -1.15 8.53
N ARG A 26 2.56 -2.18 8.39
CA ARG A 26 3.99 -1.99 8.16
C ARG A 26 4.16 -1.16 6.90
N LYS A 27 4.93 -0.08 6.98
CA LYS A 27 5.21 0.76 5.81
C LYS A 27 5.97 -0.07 4.79
N TYR A 28 5.40 -0.22 3.60
CA TYR A 28 6.03 -0.88 2.47
C TYR A 28 6.30 0.15 1.36
N CYS A 29 7.32 -0.12 0.55
CA CYS A 29 7.61 0.69 -0.62
C CYS A 29 6.66 0.27 -1.74
N TRP A 30 5.84 1.21 -2.23
CA TRP A 30 4.87 0.96 -3.31
C TRP A 30 5.57 0.42 -4.57
N PHE A 31 6.71 1.02 -4.95
CA PHE A 31 7.53 0.57 -6.09
C PHE A 31 7.98 -0.88 -6.01
N LYS A 32 8.40 -1.33 -4.81
CA LYS A 32 8.85 -2.72 -4.62
C LYS A 32 7.71 -3.71 -4.69
N LYS A 33 6.51 -3.30 -4.27
CA LYS A 33 5.31 -4.14 -4.38
C LYS A 33 4.88 -4.32 -5.83
N ASN A 34 5.00 -3.27 -6.63
CA ASN A 34 4.61 -3.28 -8.04
C ASN A 34 5.74 -3.69 -9.00
N ASN A 35 6.91 -4.07 -8.47
CA ASN A 35 8.11 -4.43 -9.25
C ASN A 35 8.53 -3.39 -10.30
N ILE A 36 8.29 -2.11 -10.01
CA ILE A 36 8.64 -1.01 -10.91
C ILE A 36 10.11 -0.67 -10.70
N LYS A 37 10.93 -0.93 -11.72
CA LYS A 37 12.37 -0.64 -11.72
C LYS A 37 12.70 0.77 -12.19
N TYR A 38 11.89 1.30 -13.11
CA TYR A 38 12.10 2.60 -13.73
C TYR A 38 10.79 3.40 -13.73
N ILE A 39 10.90 4.71 -13.54
CA ILE A 39 9.78 5.64 -13.54
C ILE A 39 9.93 6.51 -14.78
N ASP A 40 9.01 6.37 -15.73
CA ASP A 40 8.94 7.28 -16.87
C ASP A 40 8.28 8.60 -16.41
N TYR A 41 8.86 9.72 -16.83
CA TYR A 41 8.33 11.06 -16.56
C TYR A 41 7.28 11.48 -17.59
N LYS A 42 7.13 10.73 -18.69
CA LYS A 42 6.14 11.00 -19.73
C LYS A 42 4.71 10.66 -19.34
N ASP A 43 4.51 9.86 -18.29
CA ASP A 43 3.19 9.41 -17.84
C ASP A 43 2.65 10.32 -16.71
N PRO A 44 1.79 11.32 -17.01
CA PRO A 44 1.28 12.25 -16.02
C PRO A 44 0.36 11.58 -14.99
N ASP A 45 -0.43 10.60 -15.41
CA ASP A 45 -1.39 9.87 -14.55
C ASP A 45 -0.66 9.11 -13.43
N PHE A 46 0.54 8.63 -13.73
CA PHE A 46 1.39 7.97 -12.75
C PHE A 46 1.92 8.98 -11.72
N LEU A 47 2.46 10.10 -12.20
CA LEU A 47 3.09 11.13 -11.38
C LEU A 47 2.10 11.83 -10.46
N LEU A 48 0.84 11.98 -10.88
CA LEU A 48 -0.22 12.62 -10.08
C LEU A 48 -0.39 11.96 -8.71
N ASN A 49 -0.19 10.64 -8.61
CA ASN A 49 -0.31 9.90 -7.34
C ASN A 49 0.74 10.30 -6.28
N PHE A 50 1.80 10.98 -6.69
CA PHE A 50 2.90 11.41 -5.83
C PHE A 50 2.89 12.90 -5.54
N VAL A 51 1.89 13.61 -6.04
CA VAL A 51 1.79 15.06 -5.99
C VAL A 51 0.49 15.42 -5.28
N ASN A 52 0.48 16.53 -4.53
CA ASN A 52 -0.74 17.05 -3.93
C ASN A 52 -1.52 17.90 -4.94
N ASP A 53 -2.74 18.31 -4.60
CA ASP A 53 -3.57 19.15 -5.47
C ASP A 53 -2.92 20.51 -5.81
N GLN A 54 -1.90 20.93 -5.03
CA GLN A 54 -1.13 22.15 -5.24
C GLN A 54 0.13 21.95 -6.09
N GLY A 55 0.39 20.75 -6.62
CA GLY A 55 1.56 20.47 -7.44
C GLY A 55 2.86 20.18 -6.66
N LYS A 56 2.82 20.09 -5.33
CA LYS A 56 3.97 19.73 -4.48
C LYS A 56 4.10 18.22 -4.31
N ILE A 57 5.35 17.74 -4.37
CA ILE A 57 5.66 16.32 -4.19
C ILE A 57 5.41 15.89 -2.74
N LEU A 58 4.74 14.75 -2.56
CA LEU A 58 4.47 14.19 -1.24
C LEU A 58 5.77 13.74 -0.54
N PRO A 59 5.92 14.03 0.76
CA PRO A 59 7.10 13.65 1.50
C PRO A 59 7.17 12.12 1.69
N ARG A 60 8.40 11.60 1.69
CA ARG A 60 8.71 10.16 1.88
C ARG A 60 8.05 9.54 3.12
N ARG A 61 7.88 10.30 4.20
CA ARG A 61 7.25 9.82 5.45
C ARG A 61 5.83 9.30 5.21
N ILE A 62 5.12 9.85 4.23
CA ILE A 62 3.76 9.50 3.87
C ILE A 62 3.78 8.39 2.82
N THR A 63 4.47 8.61 1.70
CA THR A 63 4.48 7.69 0.54
C THR A 63 5.23 6.38 0.81
N GLY A 64 6.20 6.36 1.74
CA GLY A 64 6.92 5.14 2.12
C GLY A 64 7.93 4.61 1.08
N ASN A 65 8.21 5.39 0.02
CA ASN A 65 9.18 5.03 -1.01
C ASN A 65 10.61 4.93 -0.45
N LYS A 66 11.40 3.95 -0.88
CA LYS A 66 12.81 3.80 -0.45
C LYS A 66 13.72 4.69 -1.29
N THR A 67 14.65 5.40 -0.65
CA THR A 67 15.63 6.30 -1.29
C THR A 67 16.53 5.60 -2.32
N ALA A 68 16.78 4.29 -2.14
CA ALA A 68 17.77 3.56 -2.94
C ALA A 68 17.40 3.31 -4.41
N LEU A 69 16.16 3.59 -4.86
CA LEU A 69 15.80 3.42 -6.28
C LEU A 69 16.59 4.40 -7.19
N TRP A 70 17.04 5.54 -6.64
CA TRP A 70 17.67 6.63 -7.39
C TRP A 70 19.20 6.57 -7.43
N ARG A 71 19.84 5.63 -6.72
CA ARG A 71 21.32 5.52 -6.59
C ARG A 71 21.93 4.47 -7.52
N SER A 72 21.20 4.01 -8.54
CA SER A 72 21.76 3.12 -9.56
C SER A 72 22.33 3.93 -10.71
N TYR A 73 23.39 4.68 -10.41
CA TYR A 73 24.49 5.06 -11.30
C TYR A 73 25.74 5.14 -10.44
#